data_AF-A0A8C1VQG3-F1
#
_entry.id   AF-A0A8C1VQG3-F1
#
_cell.length_a   1.000
_cell.length_b   1.000
_cell.length_c   1.000
_cell.angle_alpha   90.00
_cell.angle_beta   90.00
_cell.angle_gamma   90.00
#
_symmetry.space_group_name_H-M   'P 1'
#
loop_
_entity.id
_entity.type
_entity.pdbx_description
1 polymer ?
#
loop_
_entity_poly.entity_id
_entity_poly.type
_entity_poly.pdbx_seq_one_letter_code
_entity_poly.pdbx_strand_id
1 'polypeptide(L)'
;MMQQILRDMFVDPELLAELNEEQRQILFYKIRQEQVRRWTECESQEGSWERPLTKERDGESGKSVQWLQGRDGEVWVWVMGDAPGDKPYEMIVKELMEERARRQAQLEAQELAFDLSTLRVTKKKKKFLSQKQEEEERQREEEEIRRAEEKRAKELYMSLEQEQKRSEQGDKEWEEQLRRSKEADEEMTRKARWARDEYKRQSLRAIEKGHVAGLSGHFQKQSHRRHKPPLYRPAWVRTPRPNSREMVILWFTEEQKPKQAGYERNSNAIAPWFHGIISREDSETLLMNAAEGSFLVRVSDRIWGYTLSYRTASGFKHFLIDASRDYYSFLGVDQNRHATLADLIDFHKVKDYY
;
A
#
# COMPACT_ATOMS: atom_id res chain seq x y z
N MET A 1 -33.81 46.31 -51.94
CA MET A 1 -34.15 44.95 -51.45
C MET A 1 -34.87 44.99 -50.10
N MET A 2 -34.26 45.43 -49.00
CA MET A 2 -34.91 45.52 -47.67
C MET A 2 -36.23 46.31 -47.68
N GLN A 3 -36.29 47.45 -48.37
CA GLN A 3 -37.52 48.26 -48.47
C GLN A 3 -38.68 47.53 -49.20
N GLN A 4 -38.36 46.68 -50.18
CA GLN A 4 -39.36 45.88 -50.90
C GLN A 4 -39.95 44.82 -49.95
N ILE A 5 -39.10 44.15 -49.18
CA ILE A 5 -39.49 43.16 -48.18
C ILE A 5 -40.35 43.79 -47.06
N LEU A 6 -39.98 44.99 -46.58
CA LEU A 6 -40.77 45.69 -45.57
C LEU A 6 -42.11 46.22 -46.10
N ARG A 7 -42.23 46.45 -47.42
CA ARG A 7 -43.50 46.82 -48.06
C ARG A 7 -44.39 45.60 -48.27
N ASP A 8 -43.84 44.52 -48.79
CA ASP A 8 -44.60 43.35 -49.22
C ASP A 8 -44.73 42.31 -48.07
N MET A 9 -44.03 42.53 -46.95
CA MET A 9 -44.01 41.69 -45.73
C MET A 9 -43.63 40.22 -45.99
N PHE A 10 -42.95 39.96 -47.10
CA PHE A 10 -42.57 38.64 -47.57
C PHE A 10 -41.06 38.57 -47.83
N VAL A 11 -40.43 37.49 -47.38
CA VAL A 11 -39.01 37.20 -47.60
C VAL A 11 -38.89 35.92 -48.41
N ASP A 12 -38.18 35.99 -49.54
CA ASP A 12 -37.88 34.81 -50.36
C ASP A 12 -36.98 33.82 -49.57
N PRO A 13 -37.35 32.53 -49.47
CA PRO A 13 -36.56 31.51 -48.75
C PRO A 13 -35.12 31.36 -49.24
N GLU A 14 -34.86 31.51 -50.54
CA GLU A 14 -33.49 31.40 -51.09
C GLU A 14 -32.64 32.59 -50.63
N LEU A 15 -33.21 33.79 -50.64
CA LEU A 15 -32.57 35.00 -50.15
C LEU A 15 -32.32 34.97 -48.64
N LEU A 16 -33.22 34.36 -47.87
CA LEU A 16 -33.09 34.23 -46.41
C LEU A 16 -31.96 33.27 -46.01
N ALA A 17 -31.71 32.24 -46.82
CA ALA A 17 -30.66 31.25 -46.61
C ALA A 17 -29.25 31.81 -46.91
N GLU A 18 -29.16 32.76 -47.85
CA GLU A 18 -27.91 33.43 -48.21
C GLU A 18 -27.47 34.50 -47.18
N LEU A 19 -28.39 34.97 -46.33
CA LEU A 19 -28.09 35.96 -45.28
C LEU A 19 -27.39 35.30 -44.09
N ASN A 20 -26.34 35.96 -43.60
CA ASN A 20 -25.66 35.55 -42.38
C ASN A 20 -26.55 35.77 -41.13
N GLU A 21 -26.19 35.17 -40.01
CA GLU A 21 -27.03 35.18 -38.80
C GLU A 21 -27.34 36.60 -38.31
N GLU A 22 -26.35 37.50 -38.34
CA GLU A 22 -26.52 38.90 -37.92
C GLU A 22 -27.47 39.66 -38.85
N GLN A 23 -27.34 39.49 -40.16
CA GLN A 23 -28.20 40.10 -41.17
C GLN A 23 -29.63 39.56 -41.09
N ARG A 24 -29.79 38.27 -40.80
CA ARG A 24 -31.09 37.63 -40.58
C ARG A 24 -31.78 38.19 -39.33
N GLN A 25 -31.04 38.35 -38.24
CA GLN A 25 -31.54 38.95 -37.00
C GLN A 25 -32.01 40.40 -37.23
N ILE A 26 -31.21 41.19 -37.95
CA ILE A 26 -31.54 42.59 -38.30
C ILE A 26 -32.80 42.65 -39.19
N LEU A 27 -32.91 41.75 -40.17
CA LEU A 27 -34.06 41.66 -41.06
C LEU A 27 -35.35 41.38 -40.27
N PHE A 28 -35.35 40.35 -39.42
CA PHE A 28 -36.53 40.02 -38.60
C PHE A 28 -36.90 41.14 -37.64
N TYR A 29 -35.91 41.80 -37.04
CA TYR A 29 -36.15 42.97 -36.19
C TYR A 29 -36.86 44.09 -36.97
N LYS A 30 -36.43 44.38 -38.20
CA LYS A 30 -37.06 45.41 -39.06
C LYS A 30 -38.46 45.03 -39.52
N ILE A 31 -38.69 43.78 -39.90
CA ILE A 31 -40.02 43.24 -40.24
C ILE A 31 -40.96 43.39 -39.04
N ARG A 32 -40.48 43.06 -37.84
CA ARG A 32 -41.28 43.20 -36.61
C ARG A 32 -41.60 44.66 -36.29
N GLN A 33 -40.64 45.56 -36.44
CA GLN A 33 -40.87 47.01 -36.28
C GLN A 33 -41.94 47.51 -37.24
N GLU A 34 -41.93 47.06 -38.50
CA GLU A 34 -42.91 47.47 -39.50
C GLU A 34 -44.31 46.89 -39.23
N GLN A 35 -44.42 45.64 -38.74
CA GLN A 35 -45.70 45.10 -38.28
C GLN A 35 -46.30 45.95 -37.16
N VAL A 36 -45.49 46.31 -36.16
CA VAL A 36 -45.93 47.13 -35.03
C VAL A 36 -46.32 48.53 -35.51
N ARG A 37 -45.54 49.13 -36.43
CA ARG A 37 -45.84 50.45 -37.01
C ARG A 37 -47.18 50.44 -37.75
N ARG A 38 -47.40 49.46 -38.65
CA ARG A 38 -48.67 49.31 -39.40
C ARG A 38 -49.84 49.03 -38.48
N TRP A 39 -49.65 48.20 -37.47
CA TRP A 39 -50.69 47.91 -36.49
C TRP A 39 -51.06 49.16 -35.69
N THR A 40 -50.07 49.92 -35.22
CA THR A 40 -50.28 51.19 -34.49
C THR A 40 -50.92 52.26 -35.38
N GLU A 41 -50.55 52.33 -36.66
CA GLU A 41 -51.14 53.24 -37.65
C GLU A 41 -52.59 52.86 -37.98
N CYS A 42 -52.88 51.56 -38.08
CA CYS A 42 -54.24 51.05 -38.24
C CYS A 42 -55.10 51.37 -37.01
N GLU A 43 -54.60 51.15 -35.79
CA GLU A 43 -55.30 51.55 -34.55
C GLU A 43 -55.51 53.08 -34.46
N SER A 44 -54.52 53.87 -34.88
CA SER A 44 -54.62 55.34 -34.86
C SER A 44 -55.60 55.88 -35.92
N GLN A 45 -55.76 55.18 -37.05
CA GLN A 45 -56.79 55.46 -38.05
C GLN A 45 -58.17 54.92 -37.62
N GLU A 46 -58.22 53.85 -36.83
CA GLU A 46 -59.46 53.28 -36.29
C GLU A 46 -60.10 54.13 -35.17
N GLY A 47 -59.41 55.17 -34.68
CA GLY A 47 -60.02 56.27 -33.92
C GLY A 47 -61.00 57.13 -34.72
N SER A 48 -61.21 56.84 -36.01
CA SER A 48 -62.13 57.52 -36.93
C SER A 48 -63.19 56.55 -37.53
N TRP A 49 -63.65 55.56 -36.77
CA TRP A 49 -64.87 54.81 -37.07
C TRP A 49 -65.96 55.07 -36.02
N GLU A 50 -66.47 56.30 -35.98
CA GLU A 50 -67.93 56.36 -36.05
C GLU A 50 -68.35 55.75 -37.39
N ARG A 51 -69.29 54.81 -37.34
CA ARG A 51 -69.85 54.12 -38.51
C ARG A 51 -70.12 55.13 -39.65
N PRO A 52 -69.71 54.85 -40.91
CA PRO A 52 -70.18 55.65 -42.03
C PRO A 52 -71.70 55.46 -42.19
N LEU A 53 -72.45 56.55 -42.07
CA LEU A 53 -73.78 56.65 -42.64
C LEU A 53 -73.69 56.38 -44.16
N THR A 54 -74.51 55.45 -44.63
CA THR A 54 -75.13 55.34 -45.96
C THR A 54 -74.35 55.87 -47.17
N LYS A 55 -73.81 54.94 -47.99
CA LYS A 55 -73.68 55.14 -49.44
C LYS A 55 -74.89 54.48 -50.11
N GLU A 56 -75.78 55.29 -50.68
CA GLU A 56 -76.78 54.78 -51.61
C GLU A 56 -76.06 54.16 -52.80
N ARG A 57 -76.34 52.87 -53.03
CA ARG A 57 -76.06 52.19 -54.29
C ARG A 57 -77.38 51.69 -54.83
N ASP A 58 -77.81 52.33 -55.91
CA ASP A 58 -78.88 51.87 -56.78
C ASP A 58 -78.62 50.43 -57.26
N GLY A 59 -79.68 49.62 -57.25
CA GLY A 59 -79.84 48.53 -58.19
C GLY A 59 -79.47 47.12 -57.72
N GLU A 60 -80.51 46.35 -57.42
CA GLU A 60 -80.66 44.90 -57.60
C GLU A 60 -80.15 43.92 -56.51
N SER A 61 -81.14 43.37 -55.78
CA SER A 61 -81.12 42.22 -54.86
C SER A 61 -80.42 42.44 -53.50
N GLY A 62 -81.08 43.21 -52.64
CA GLY A 62 -80.69 43.42 -51.25
C GLY A 62 -80.68 42.12 -50.44
N LYS A 63 -79.50 41.53 -50.25
CA LYS A 63 -79.30 40.52 -49.20
C LYS A 63 -79.27 41.25 -47.86
N SER A 64 -80.43 41.38 -47.22
CA SER A 64 -80.49 41.84 -45.83
C SER A 64 -80.13 40.68 -44.90
N VAL A 65 -79.13 40.87 -44.05
CA VAL A 65 -78.87 39.94 -42.94
C VAL A 65 -79.96 40.17 -41.89
N GLN A 66 -80.84 39.18 -41.72
CA GLN A 66 -81.82 39.18 -40.64
C GLN A 66 -81.28 38.32 -39.50
N TRP A 67 -81.22 38.90 -38.30
CA TRP A 67 -80.90 38.15 -37.11
C TRP A 67 -81.96 37.08 -36.87
N LEU A 68 -81.52 35.86 -36.56
CA LEU A 68 -82.42 34.83 -36.08
C LEU A 68 -83.00 35.33 -34.76
N GLN A 69 -84.32 35.38 -34.61
CA GLN A 69 -84.97 35.85 -33.38
C GLN A 69 -85.31 34.66 -32.47
N GLY A 70 -85.12 34.83 -31.16
CA GLY A 70 -85.54 33.92 -30.12
C GLY A 70 -87.07 33.92 -29.93
N ARG A 71 -87.55 33.07 -29.01
CA ARG A 71 -88.99 32.96 -28.68
C ARG A 71 -89.55 34.22 -28.00
N ASP A 72 -88.66 35.08 -27.53
CA ASP A 72 -88.89 36.38 -26.89
C ASP A 72 -88.87 37.55 -27.89
N GLY A 73 -88.52 37.32 -29.16
CA GLY A 73 -88.38 38.37 -30.17
C GLY A 73 -87.02 39.08 -30.17
N GLU A 74 -86.12 38.71 -29.25
CA GLU A 74 -84.74 39.21 -29.18
C GLU A 74 -83.81 38.41 -30.11
N VAL A 75 -82.60 38.91 -30.37
CA VAL A 75 -81.63 38.20 -31.22
C VAL A 75 -81.21 36.88 -30.57
N TRP A 76 -81.32 35.77 -31.30
CA TRP A 76 -80.92 34.44 -30.85
C TRP A 76 -79.40 34.35 -30.74
N VAL A 77 -78.93 34.05 -29.53
CA VAL A 77 -77.53 33.83 -29.20
C VAL A 77 -77.38 32.41 -28.69
N TRP A 78 -76.49 31.64 -29.31
CA TRP A 78 -76.08 30.35 -28.77
C TRP A 78 -74.90 30.55 -27.83
N VAL A 79 -75.08 30.13 -26.59
CA VAL A 79 -74.03 30.11 -25.56
C VAL A 79 -73.56 28.67 -25.43
N MET A 80 -72.25 28.46 -25.64
CA MET A 80 -71.64 27.13 -25.58
C MET A 80 -71.86 26.52 -24.19
N GLY A 81 -72.65 25.45 -24.11
CA GLY A 81 -72.94 24.75 -22.86
C GLY A 81 -74.33 24.99 -22.25
N ASP A 82 -75.17 25.84 -22.85
CA ASP A 82 -76.52 26.14 -22.35
C ASP A 82 -77.64 25.35 -23.07
N ALA A 83 -77.34 24.68 -24.18
CA ALA A 83 -78.33 23.90 -24.91
C ALA A 83 -78.60 22.52 -24.28
N PRO A 84 -79.82 21.97 -24.39
CA PRO A 84 -80.14 20.64 -23.86
C PRO A 84 -79.25 19.55 -24.48
N GLY A 85 -78.39 18.94 -23.66
CA GLY A 85 -77.45 17.90 -24.09
C GLY A 85 -76.01 18.37 -24.31
N ASP A 86 -75.74 19.68 -24.24
CA ASP A 86 -74.37 20.19 -24.28
C ASP A 86 -73.66 20.00 -22.94
N LYS A 87 -72.34 19.78 -22.99
CA LYS A 87 -71.50 19.83 -21.78
C LYS A 87 -71.42 21.28 -21.29
N PRO A 88 -71.55 21.55 -19.98
CA PRO A 88 -71.39 22.90 -19.47
C PRO A 88 -69.98 23.42 -19.79
N TYR A 89 -69.88 24.70 -20.11
CA TYR A 89 -68.64 25.36 -20.53
C TYR A 89 -67.47 25.08 -19.58
N GLU A 90 -67.72 25.12 -18.27
CA GLU A 90 -66.72 24.85 -17.23
C GLU A 90 -66.08 23.46 -17.37
N MET A 91 -66.85 22.44 -17.74
CA MET A 91 -66.33 21.09 -17.95
C MET A 91 -65.47 21.00 -19.21
N ILE A 92 -65.85 21.70 -20.29
CA ILE A 92 -65.08 21.74 -21.54
C ILE A 92 -63.72 22.42 -21.30
N VAL A 93 -63.71 23.55 -20.59
CA VAL A 93 -62.48 24.26 -20.23
C VAL A 93 -61.61 23.42 -19.30
N LYS A 94 -62.21 22.76 -18.30
CA LYS A 94 -61.49 21.86 -17.40
C LYS A 94 -60.84 20.69 -18.15
N GLU A 95 -61.57 20.03 -19.05
CA GLU A 95 -61.07 18.93 -19.88
C GLU A 95 -59.89 19.39 -20.77
N LEU A 96 -60.00 20.57 -21.40
CA LEU A 96 -58.93 21.17 -22.20
C LEU A 96 -57.69 21.50 -21.36
N MET A 97 -57.88 22.06 -20.16
CA MET A 97 -56.77 22.37 -19.24
C MET A 97 -56.08 21.10 -18.76
N GLU A 98 -56.83 20.06 -18.40
CA GLU A 98 -56.32 18.75 -18.01
C GLU A 98 -55.59 18.04 -19.17
N GLU A 99 -56.10 18.16 -20.40
CA GLU A 99 -55.44 17.60 -21.58
C GLU A 99 -54.13 18.33 -21.89
N ARG A 100 -54.10 19.66 -21.78
CA ARG A 100 -52.88 20.46 -21.92
C ARG A 100 -51.86 20.13 -20.83
N ALA A 101 -52.31 20.02 -19.57
CA ALA A 101 -51.46 19.62 -18.45
C ALA A 101 -50.88 18.21 -18.65
N ARG A 102 -51.67 17.25 -19.15
CA ARG A 102 -51.20 15.90 -19.49
C ARG A 102 -50.13 15.91 -20.58
N ARG A 103 -50.35 16.65 -21.67
CA ARG A 103 -49.35 16.78 -22.75
C ARG A 103 -48.05 17.41 -22.24
N GLN A 104 -48.17 18.46 -21.42
CA GLN A 104 -47.01 19.11 -20.82
C GLN A 104 -46.22 18.14 -19.93
N ALA A 105 -46.90 17.43 -19.03
CA ALA A 105 -46.28 16.42 -18.17
C ALA A 105 -45.62 15.28 -18.97
N GLN A 106 -46.19 14.89 -20.12
CA GLN A 106 -45.58 13.89 -21.01
C GLN A 106 -44.32 14.39 -21.72
N LEU A 107 -44.26 15.67 -22.09
CA LEU A 107 -43.07 16.27 -22.69
C LEU A 107 -41.94 16.39 -21.66
N GLU A 108 -42.25 16.91 -20.47
CA GLU A 108 -41.30 17.02 -19.36
C GLU A 108 -40.79 15.65 -18.93
N ALA A 109 -41.65 14.63 -18.86
CA ALA A 109 -41.24 13.27 -18.54
C ALA A 109 -40.30 12.67 -19.60
N GLN A 110 -40.54 12.95 -20.89
CA GLN A 110 -39.65 12.51 -21.97
C GLN A 110 -38.29 13.22 -21.92
N GLU A 111 -38.28 14.52 -21.65
CA GLU A 111 -37.04 15.30 -21.49
C GLU A 111 -36.21 14.79 -20.31
N LEU A 112 -36.83 14.60 -19.14
CA LEU A 112 -36.17 14.01 -17.97
C LEU A 112 -35.66 12.59 -18.24
N ALA A 113 -36.40 11.77 -18.98
CA ALA A 113 -35.97 10.43 -19.35
C ALA A 113 -34.74 10.46 -20.27
N PHE A 114 -34.71 11.40 -21.23
CA PHE A 114 -33.56 11.62 -22.09
C PHE A 114 -32.34 12.05 -21.27
N ASP A 115 -32.47 13.04 -20.40
CA ASP A 115 -31.37 13.52 -19.55
C ASP A 115 -30.84 12.45 -18.59
N LEU A 116 -31.72 11.66 -17.98
CA LEU A 116 -31.31 10.53 -17.14
C LEU A 116 -30.56 9.48 -17.96
N SER A 117 -30.97 9.22 -19.20
CA SER A 117 -30.31 8.28 -20.09
C SER A 117 -28.89 8.76 -20.47
N THR A 118 -28.72 10.06 -20.77
CA THR A 118 -27.42 10.64 -21.11
C THR A 118 -26.49 10.67 -19.90
N LEU A 119 -27.01 11.04 -18.72
CA LEU A 119 -26.29 10.95 -17.44
C LEU A 119 -25.85 9.52 -17.12
N ARG A 120 -26.69 8.52 -17.40
CA ARG A 120 -26.32 7.11 -17.18
C ARG A 120 -25.18 6.67 -18.09
N VAL A 121 -25.22 7.06 -19.37
CA VAL A 121 -24.13 6.76 -20.33
C VAL A 121 -22.85 7.48 -19.94
N THR A 122 -22.91 8.77 -19.57
CA THR A 122 -21.72 9.53 -19.15
C THR A 122 -21.11 8.99 -17.86
N LYS A 123 -21.92 8.64 -16.85
CA LYS A 123 -21.46 7.98 -15.63
C LYS A 123 -20.76 6.64 -15.94
N LYS A 124 -21.34 5.82 -16.82
CA LYS A 124 -20.71 4.56 -17.27
C LYS A 124 -19.37 4.81 -17.97
N LYS A 125 -19.29 5.78 -18.87
CA LYS A 125 -18.04 6.17 -19.57
C LYS A 125 -16.98 6.64 -18.58
N LYS A 126 -17.33 7.51 -17.63
CA LYS A 126 -16.40 7.97 -16.58
C LYS A 126 -15.88 6.82 -15.72
N LYS A 127 -16.78 5.91 -15.31
CA LYS A 127 -16.38 4.73 -14.52
C LYS A 127 -15.43 3.82 -15.30
N PHE A 128 -15.72 3.56 -16.58
CA PHE A 128 -14.87 2.75 -17.44
C PHE A 128 -13.48 3.39 -17.63
N LEU A 129 -13.43 4.71 -17.85
CA LEU A 129 -12.18 5.43 -18.02
C LEU A 129 -11.32 5.39 -16.74
N SER A 130 -11.94 5.60 -15.58
CA SER A 130 -11.28 5.48 -14.28
C SER A 130 -10.72 4.08 -14.05
N GLN A 131 -11.49 3.03 -14.35
CA GLN A 131 -11.03 1.64 -14.21
C GLN A 131 -9.85 1.33 -15.14
N LYS A 132 -9.88 1.85 -16.37
CA LYS A 132 -8.79 1.67 -17.33
C LYS A 132 -7.50 2.35 -16.85
N GLN A 133 -7.59 3.57 -16.31
CA GLN A 133 -6.44 4.27 -15.75
C GLN A 133 -5.84 3.52 -14.55
N GLU A 134 -6.69 3.03 -13.64
CA GLU A 134 -6.26 2.25 -12.47
C GLU A 134 -5.58 0.93 -12.88
N GLU A 135 -6.08 0.28 -13.94
CA GLU A 135 -5.46 -0.93 -14.48
C GLU A 135 -4.12 -0.66 -15.16
N GLU A 136 -4.01 0.43 -15.93
CA GLU A 136 -2.74 0.87 -16.52
C GLU A 136 -1.70 1.25 -15.45
N GLU A 137 -2.13 1.85 -14.33
CA GLU A 137 -1.24 2.18 -13.20
C GLU A 137 -0.76 0.91 -12.50
N ARG A 138 -1.66 -0.04 -12.19
CA ARG A 138 -1.27 -1.34 -11.64
C ARG A 138 -0.29 -2.09 -12.52
N GLN A 139 -0.50 -2.08 -13.85
CA GLN A 139 0.43 -2.72 -14.79
C GLN A 139 1.82 -2.08 -14.74
N ARG A 140 1.90 -0.75 -14.65
CA ARG A 140 3.19 -0.05 -14.50
C ARG A 140 3.89 -0.42 -13.19
N GLU A 141 3.15 -0.47 -12.09
CA GLU A 141 3.68 -0.87 -10.79
C GLU A 141 4.20 -2.31 -10.81
N GLU A 142 3.43 -3.26 -11.37
CA GLU A 142 3.85 -4.65 -11.54
C GLU A 142 5.11 -4.77 -12.41
N GLU A 143 5.23 -3.98 -13.47
CA GLU A 143 6.43 -3.96 -14.30
C GLU A 143 7.65 -3.36 -13.59
N GLU A 144 7.46 -2.39 -12.70
CA GLU A 144 8.55 -1.86 -11.87
C GLU A 144 9.00 -2.90 -10.84
N ILE A 145 8.06 -3.58 -10.18
CA ILE A 145 8.35 -4.67 -9.24
C ILE A 145 9.13 -5.77 -9.96
N ARG A 146 8.65 -6.22 -11.12
CA ARG A 146 9.32 -7.24 -11.94
C ARG A 146 10.75 -6.82 -12.31
N ARG A 147 10.95 -5.57 -12.72
CA ARG A 147 12.30 -5.04 -13.02
C ARG A 147 13.19 -4.97 -11.79
N ALA A 148 12.65 -4.63 -10.63
CA ALA A 148 13.39 -4.60 -9.37
C ALA A 148 13.78 -6.01 -8.90
N GLU A 149 12.87 -6.97 -9.02
CA GLU A 149 13.12 -8.38 -8.73
C GLU A 149 14.19 -8.97 -9.66
N GLU A 150 14.13 -8.67 -10.96
CA GLU A 150 15.14 -9.11 -11.92
C GLU A 150 16.52 -8.53 -11.58
N LYS A 151 16.59 -7.26 -11.16
CA LYS A 151 17.85 -6.66 -10.68
C LYS A 151 18.37 -7.35 -9.43
N ARG A 152 17.52 -7.59 -8.43
CA ARG A 152 17.90 -8.31 -7.21
C ARG A 152 18.37 -9.73 -7.52
N ALA A 153 17.70 -10.44 -8.42
CA ALA A 153 18.10 -11.78 -8.84
C ALA A 153 19.47 -11.76 -9.52
N LYS A 154 19.74 -10.78 -10.38
CA LYS A 154 21.07 -10.59 -11.00
C LYS A 154 22.14 -10.29 -9.96
N GLU A 155 21.87 -9.42 -9.00
CA GLU A 155 22.81 -9.09 -7.91
C GLU A 155 23.12 -10.33 -7.05
N LEU A 156 22.10 -11.11 -6.68
CA LEU A 156 22.28 -12.37 -5.96
C LEU A 156 23.11 -13.37 -6.77
N TYR A 157 22.85 -13.50 -8.07
CA TYR A 157 23.63 -14.36 -8.95
C TYR A 157 25.09 -13.94 -9.01
N MET A 158 25.37 -12.64 -9.21
CA MET A 158 26.72 -12.10 -9.22
C MET A 158 27.44 -12.32 -7.87
N SER A 159 26.74 -12.11 -6.75
CA SER A 159 27.29 -12.35 -5.41
C SER A 159 27.61 -13.83 -5.19
N LEU A 160 26.73 -14.73 -5.63
CA LEU A 160 26.94 -16.17 -5.52
C LEU A 160 28.14 -16.63 -6.36
N GLU A 161 28.28 -16.11 -7.58
CA GLU A 161 29.41 -16.41 -8.45
C GLU A 161 30.74 -15.90 -7.86
N GLN A 162 30.72 -14.72 -7.24
CA GLN A 162 31.89 -14.19 -6.52
C GLN A 162 32.28 -15.06 -5.34
N GLU A 163 31.32 -15.54 -4.55
CA GLU A 163 31.57 -16.41 -3.40
C GLU A 163 32.11 -17.78 -3.85
N GLN A 164 31.57 -18.34 -4.94
CA GLN A 164 32.11 -19.55 -5.54
C GLN A 164 33.58 -19.37 -5.94
N LYS A 165 33.92 -18.27 -6.63
CA LYS A 165 35.31 -17.98 -7.00
C LYS A 165 36.22 -17.80 -5.78
N ARG A 166 35.73 -17.18 -4.70
CA ARG A 166 36.48 -17.07 -3.45
C ARG A 166 36.69 -18.42 -2.78
N SER A 167 35.67 -19.28 -2.75
CA SER A 167 35.78 -20.64 -2.23
C SER A 167 36.79 -21.45 -3.04
N GLU A 168 36.73 -21.41 -4.37
CA GLU A 168 37.69 -22.08 -5.25
C GLU A 168 39.13 -21.57 -5.05
N GLN A 169 39.31 -20.26 -4.78
CA GLN A 169 40.61 -19.70 -4.43
C GLN A 169 41.09 -20.18 -3.06
N GLY A 170 40.20 -20.20 -2.06
CA GLY A 170 40.50 -20.71 -0.72
C GLY A 170 40.89 -22.19 -0.73
N ASP A 171 40.22 -23.01 -1.53
CA ASP A 171 40.55 -24.43 -1.68
C ASP A 171 41.94 -24.62 -2.31
N LYS A 172 42.28 -23.83 -3.34
CA LYS A 172 43.63 -23.85 -3.95
C LYS A 172 44.72 -23.42 -2.96
N GLU A 173 44.47 -22.36 -2.19
CA GLU A 173 45.39 -21.90 -1.15
C GLU A 173 45.58 -22.96 -0.07
N TRP A 174 44.49 -23.62 0.34
CA TRP A 174 44.53 -24.72 1.30
C TRP A 174 45.33 -25.92 0.78
N GLU A 175 45.13 -26.31 -0.48
CA GLU A 175 45.91 -27.38 -1.12
C GLU A 175 47.41 -27.05 -1.19
N GLU A 176 47.76 -25.80 -1.55
CA GLU A 176 49.15 -25.35 -1.53
C GLU A 176 49.74 -25.37 -0.12
N GLN A 177 48.98 -24.93 0.88
CA GLN A 177 49.39 -24.94 2.27
C GLN A 177 49.59 -26.39 2.76
N LEU A 178 48.71 -27.31 2.37
CA LEU A 178 48.83 -28.73 2.69
C LEU A 178 50.09 -29.33 2.06
N ARG A 179 50.39 -28.99 0.79
CA ARG A 179 51.63 -29.39 0.13
C ARG A 179 52.86 -28.87 0.88
N ARG A 180 52.90 -27.58 1.23
CA ARG A 180 54.00 -26.98 2.00
C ARG A 180 54.17 -27.64 3.38
N SER A 181 53.07 -27.96 4.06
CA SER A 181 53.11 -28.68 5.35
C SER A 181 53.70 -30.07 5.19
N LYS A 182 53.28 -30.82 4.17
CA LYS A 182 53.81 -32.16 3.89
C LYS A 182 55.31 -32.14 3.60
N GLU A 183 55.77 -31.18 2.79
CA GLU A 183 57.20 -30.98 2.50
C GLU A 183 58.00 -30.65 3.76
N ALA A 184 57.47 -29.80 4.63
CA ALA A 184 58.10 -29.46 5.91
C ALA A 184 58.19 -30.68 6.85
N ASP A 185 57.13 -31.48 6.94
CA ASP A 185 57.12 -32.72 7.73
C ASP A 185 58.13 -33.76 7.19
N GLU A 186 58.25 -33.89 5.87
CA GLU A 186 59.24 -34.74 5.22
C GLU A 186 60.67 -34.24 5.52
N GLU A 187 60.91 -32.93 5.46
CA GLU A 187 62.21 -32.33 5.80
C GLU A 187 62.57 -32.54 7.27
N MET A 188 61.61 -32.34 8.17
CA MET A 188 61.77 -32.60 9.60
C MET A 188 62.06 -34.07 9.88
N THR A 189 61.38 -34.97 9.18
CA THR A 189 61.63 -36.42 9.28
C THR A 189 63.03 -36.77 8.78
N ARG A 190 63.52 -36.13 7.70
CA ARG A 190 64.88 -36.29 7.19
C ARG A 190 65.94 -35.79 8.18
N LYS A 191 65.74 -34.59 8.76
CA LYS A 191 66.61 -34.03 9.81
C LYS A 191 66.66 -34.93 11.04
N ALA A 192 65.51 -35.44 11.48
CA ALA A 192 65.43 -36.38 12.60
C ALA A 192 66.16 -37.71 12.33
N ARG A 193 66.06 -38.23 11.10
CA ARG A 193 66.85 -39.42 10.67
C ARG A 193 68.35 -39.13 10.72
N TRP A 194 68.79 -38.03 10.12
CA TRP A 194 70.20 -37.63 10.12
C TRP A 194 70.74 -37.46 11.55
N ALA A 195 70.00 -36.80 12.44
CA ALA A 195 70.38 -36.63 13.84
C ALA A 195 70.52 -37.97 14.58
N ARG A 196 69.62 -38.93 14.34
CA ARG A 196 69.69 -40.29 14.91
C ARG A 196 70.93 -41.04 14.42
N ASP A 197 71.19 -41.00 13.11
CA ASP A 197 72.32 -41.70 12.50
C ASP A 197 73.66 -41.08 12.91
N GLU A 198 73.72 -39.75 13.05
CA GLU A 198 74.89 -39.03 13.54
C GLU A 198 75.15 -39.34 15.02
N TYR A 199 74.11 -39.34 15.86
CA TYR A 199 74.21 -39.79 17.26
C TYR A 199 74.71 -41.23 17.34
N LYS A 200 74.17 -42.14 16.52
CA LYS A 200 74.62 -43.53 16.45
C LYS A 200 76.08 -43.65 16.02
N ARG A 201 76.51 -42.88 15.01
CA ARG A 201 77.91 -42.83 14.55
C ARG A 201 78.85 -42.26 15.62
N GLN A 202 78.48 -41.19 16.29
CA GLN A 202 79.27 -40.60 17.38
C GLN A 202 79.34 -41.53 18.60
N SER A 203 78.23 -42.18 18.95
CA SER A 203 78.16 -43.19 20.01
C SER A 203 79.09 -44.37 19.71
N LEU A 204 79.03 -44.94 18.49
CA LEU A 204 79.94 -46.01 18.07
C LEU A 204 81.42 -45.58 18.12
N ARG A 205 81.74 -44.34 17.69
CA ARG A 205 83.10 -43.79 17.80
C ARG A 205 83.54 -43.54 19.26
N ALA A 206 82.62 -43.19 20.15
CA ALA A 206 82.91 -43.02 21.58
C ALA A 206 83.17 -44.36 22.27
N ILE A 207 82.47 -45.43 21.86
CA ILE A 207 82.71 -46.82 22.30
C ILE A 207 84.08 -47.28 21.80
N GLU A 208 84.42 -47.04 20.53
CA GLU A 208 85.70 -47.44 19.93
C GLU A 208 86.91 -46.67 20.50
N LYS A 209 86.70 -45.42 20.95
CA LYS A 209 87.72 -44.58 21.64
C LYS A 209 87.78 -44.79 23.16
N GLY A 210 87.11 -45.83 23.69
CA GLY A 210 87.19 -46.22 25.10
C GLY A 210 86.61 -45.21 26.10
N HIS A 211 85.72 -44.31 25.67
CA HIS A 211 85.26 -43.16 26.47
C HIS A 211 83.84 -43.30 27.05
N VAL A 212 83.30 -44.51 27.23
CA VAL A 212 82.15 -44.73 28.12
C VAL A 212 82.20 -46.12 28.75
N ALA A 213 82.85 -46.21 29.91
CA ALA A 213 82.56 -47.25 30.89
C ALA A 213 81.70 -46.63 32.00
N GLY A 214 80.53 -47.21 32.23
CA GLY A 214 79.84 -47.13 33.53
C GLY A 214 78.90 -45.96 33.76
N LEU A 215 77.72 -45.96 33.13
CA LEU A 215 76.49 -45.41 33.72
C LEU A 215 75.26 -46.23 33.29
N SER A 216 75.35 -47.55 33.49
CA SER A 216 74.18 -48.44 33.53
C SER A 216 73.87 -48.76 34.98
N GLY A 217 73.21 -47.83 35.65
CA GLY A 217 72.75 -48.03 37.01
C GLY A 217 71.95 -46.81 37.44
N HIS A 218 70.73 -47.05 37.90
CA HIS A 218 69.89 -46.07 38.59
C HIS A 218 68.92 -45.23 37.73
N PHE A 219 67.88 -45.88 37.19
CA PHE A 219 66.56 -45.25 37.16
C PHE A 219 65.50 -46.21 37.70
N GLN A 220 65.12 -45.89 38.93
CA GLN A 220 64.22 -46.62 39.81
C GLN A 220 62.76 -46.44 39.37
N LYS A 221 61.99 -47.52 39.52
CA LYS A 221 60.53 -47.63 39.52
C LYS A 221 59.78 -46.29 39.64
N GLN A 222 58.95 -45.99 38.64
CA GLN A 222 57.61 -45.44 38.87
C GLN A 222 56.69 -45.78 37.70
N SER A 223 55.89 -46.84 37.90
CA SER A 223 54.71 -47.12 37.10
C SER A 223 53.64 -46.08 37.44
N HIS A 224 53.62 -44.96 36.73
CA HIS A 224 52.47 -44.06 36.74
C HIS A 224 51.42 -44.64 35.80
N ARG A 225 50.43 -45.32 36.40
CA ARG A 225 49.11 -45.52 35.81
C ARG A 225 48.62 -44.16 35.32
N ARG A 226 48.50 -43.99 34.00
CA ARG A 226 47.78 -42.87 33.40
C ARG A 226 46.28 -43.07 33.66
N HIS A 227 45.82 -42.70 34.85
CA HIS A 227 44.42 -42.36 35.05
C HIS A 227 44.15 -41.10 34.22
N LYS A 228 43.29 -41.22 33.20
CA LYS A 228 42.69 -40.06 32.54
C LYS A 228 41.90 -39.30 33.62
N PRO A 229 42.15 -38.00 33.86
CA PRO A 229 41.22 -37.23 34.64
C PRO A 229 39.93 -37.05 33.81
N PRO A 230 38.73 -37.06 34.41
CA PRO A 230 37.54 -36.63 33.71
C PRO A 230 37.76 -35.19 33.24
N LEU A 231 37.26 -34.88 32.04
CA LEU A 231 37.31 -33.57 31.42
C LEU A 231 36.52 -32.54 32.26
N TYR A 232 37.10 -32.05 33.36
CA TYR A 232 36.65 -30.84 34.01
C TYR A 232 37.46 -29.68 33.43
N ARG A 233 36.88 -28.97 32.46
CA ARG A 233 37.48 -27.74 31.92
C ARG A 233 37.57 -26.70 33.05
N PRO A 234 38.73 -26.07 33.29
CA PRO A 234 38.86 -25.02 34.31
C PRO A 234 37.95 -23.83 34.01
N ALA A 235 37.37 -23.23 35.04
CA ALA A 235 36.40 -22.13 34.95
C ALA A 235 36.89 -20.87 34.19
N TRP A 236 38.18 -20.78 33.86
CA TRP A 236 38.83 -19.66 33.16
C TRP A 236 38.87 -19.81 31.64
N VAL A 237 38.54 -20.99 31.09
CA VAL A 237 38.34 -21.14 29.64
C VAL A 237 36.99 -20.54 29.30
N ARG A 238 36.98 -19.22 29.04
CA ARG A 238 35.81 -18.53 28.50
C ARG A 238 35.47 -19.18 27.17
N THR A 239 34.22 -19.61 27.02
CA THR A 239 33.69 -20.01 25.70
C THR A 239 33.97 -18.85 24.73
N PRO A 240 34.56 -19.12 23.55
CA PRO A 240 34.89 -18.07 22.59
C PRO A 240 33.60 -17.29 22.29
N ARG A 241 33.61 -15.96 22.39
CA ARG A 241 32.39 -15.15 22.17
C ARG A 241 31.85 -15.35 20.76
N PRO A 242 30.52 -15.21 20.56
CA PRO A 242 29.98 -15.21 19.20
C PRO A 242 30.68 -14.13 18.38
N ASN A 243 31.12 -14.51 17.17
CA ASN A 243 31.81 -13.60 16.25
C ASN A 243 30.88 -13.00 15.20
N SER A 244 29.64 -13.49 15.09
CA SER A 244 28.64 -13.03 14.14
C SER A 244 27.21 -13.21 14.68
N ARG A 245 26.27 -12.45 14.12
CA ARG A 245 24.84 -12.54 14.47
C ARG A 245 24.26 -13.90 14.06
N GLU A 246 24.74 -14.46 12.95
CA GLU A 246 24.33 -15.77 12.43
C GLU A 246 24.71 -16.88 13.40
N MET A 247 25.89 -16.80 14.02
CA MET A 247 26.29 -17.77 15.05
C MET A 247 25.39 -17.70 16.28
N VAL A 248 24.97 -16.51 16.70
CA VAL A 248 24.02 -16.32 17.81
C VAL A 248 22.64 -16.90 17.46
N ILE A 249 22.17 -16.67 16.23
CA ILE A 249 20.90 -17.23 15.74
C ILE A 249 20.96 -18.76 15.74
N LEU A 250 22.05 -19.34 15.25
CA LEU A 250 22.25 -20.78 15.21
C LEU A 250 22.26 -21.37 16.63
N TRP A 251 23.07 -20.80 17.53
CA TRP A 251 23.13 -21.20 18.93
C TRP A 251 21.75 -21.13 19.62
N PHE A 252 21.02 -20.03 19.43
CA PHE A 252 19.69 -19.89 20.01
C PHE A 252 18.73 -20.95 19.47
N THR A 253 18.79 -21.24 18.16
CA THR A 253 17.90 -22.18 17.49
C THR A 253 18.20 -23.63 17.88
N GLU A 254 19.47 -24.01 17.96
CA GLU A 254 19.88 -25.40 18.22
C GLU A 254 19.96 -25.73 19.71
N GLU A 255 20.42 -24.82 20.56
CA GLU A 255 20.66 -25.11 21.98
C GLU A 255 19.57 -24.57 22.90
N GLN A 256 19.04 -23.38 22.64
CA GLN A 256 18.15 -22.70 23.58
C GLN A 256 16.67 -22.92 23.28
N LYS A 257 16.28 -23.03 22.01
CA LYS A 257 14.90 -23.31 21.59
C LYS A 257 14.39 -24.67 22.11
N PRO A 258 15.18 -25.77 22.08
CA PRO A 258 14.75 -27.03 22.70
C PRO A 258 14.63 -26.97 24.23
N LYS A 259 15.40 -26.08 24.87
CA LYS A 259 15.32 -25.79 26.31
C LYS A 259 14.15 -24.88 26.69
N GLN A 260 13.29 -24.53 25.73
CA GLN A 260 12.16 -23.59 25.92
C GLN A 260 12.60 -22.26 26.54
N ALA A 261 13.80 -21.78 26.18
CA ALA A 261 14.26 -20.49 26.67
C ALA A 261 13.37 -19.36 26.15
N GLY A 262 12.85 -18.53 27.06
CA GLY A 262 11.90 -17.46 26.73
C GLY A 262 10.42 -17.88 26.78
N TYR A 263 10.12 -19.10 27.22
CA TYR A 263 8.76 -19.55 27.50
C TYR A 263 8.38 -19.30 28.96
N GLU A 264 7.09 -19.28 29.25
CA GLU A 264 6.61 -19.21 30.63
C GLU A 264 6.90 -20.50 31.39
N ARG A 265 7.11 -20.40 32.71
CA ARG A 265 7.49 -21.53 33.56
C ARG A 265 6.56 -22.75 33.48
N ASN A 266 5.27 -22.51 33.29
CA ASN A 266 4.22 -23.54 33.35
C ASN A 266 3.43 -23.67 32.03
N SER A 267 3.86 -22.99 30.97
CA SER A 267 3.11 -22.93 29.71
C SER A 267 4.03 -23.01 28.51
N ASN A 268 3.57 -23.66 27.45
CA ASN A 268 4.28 -23.69 26.15
C ASN A 268 4.04 -22.40 25.34
N ALA A 269 3.64 -21.31 26.01
CA ALA A 269 3.53 -19.98 25.43
C ALA A 269 4.84 -19.20 25.62
N ILE A 270 5.19 -18.39 24.62
CA ILE A 270 6.31 -17.45 24.71
C ILE A 270 5.98 -16.42 25.79
N ALA A 271 6.91 -16.21 26.72
CA ALA A 271 6.71 -15.30 27.82
C ALA A 271 6.61 -13.85 27.31
N PRO A 272 5.68 -13.02 27.84
CA PRO A 272 5.49 -11.64 27.38
C PRO A 272 6.74 -10.75 27.48
N TRP A 273 7.66 -11.08 28.39
CA TRP A 273 8.92 -10.36 28.57
C TRP A 273 10.00 -10.78 27.55
N PHE A 274 9.82 -11.85 26.80
CA PHE A 274 10.82 -12.36 25.86
C PHE A 274 10.60 -11.87 24.43
N HIS A 275 11.59 -11.19 23.86
CA HIS A 275 11.47 -10.51 22.57
C HIS A 275 12.40 -11.08 21.48
N GLY A 276 13.10 -12.19 21.75
CA GLY A 276 13.97 -12.84 20.77
C GLY A 276 15.20 -12.01 20.40
N ILE A 277 15.62 -12.10 19.13
CA ILE A 277 16.91 -11.57 18.63
C ILE A 277 16.72 -10.14 18.12
N ILE A 278 16.55 -9.19 19.05
CA ILE A 278 16.44 -7.75 18.75
C ILE A 278 17.73 -7.00 19.15
N SER A 279 17.99 -5.87 18.47
CA SER A 279 19.14 -5.02 18.78
C SER A 279 18.97 -4.28 20.11
N ARG A 280 20.04 -3.62 20.56
CA ARG A 280 19.95 -2.76 21.75
C ARG A 280 19.03 -1.59 21.47
N GLU A 281 19.19 -0.96 20.32
CA GLU A 281 18.46 0.22 19.87
C GLU A 281 16.95 -0.08 19.74
N ASP A 282 16.59 -1.26 19.19
CA ASP A 282 15.20 -1.70 19.11
C ASP A 282 14.59 -1.90 20.50
N SER A 283 15.36 -2.47 21.43
CA SER A 283 14.89 -2.66 22.81
C SER A 283 14.64 -1.35 23.55
N GLU A 284 15.48 -0.34 23.32
CA GLU A 284 15.30 0.99 23.87
C GLU A 284 14.07 1.67 23.25
N THR A 285 13.84 1.50 21.94
CA THR A 285 12.66 2.02 21.23
C THR A 285 11.35 1.43 21.78
N LEU A 286 11.30 0.11 21.99
CA LEU A 286 10.13 -0.56 22.58
C LEU A 286 9.86 -0.10 24.02
N LEU A 287 10.91 0.19 24.79
CA LEU A 287 10.80 0.64 26.17
C LEU A 287 10.61 2.15 26.30
N MET A 288 10.87 2.95 25.27
CA MET A 288 10.85 4.42 25.34
C MET A 288 9.49 4.97 25.81
N ASN A 289 8.41 4.38 25.32
CA ASN A 289 7.03 4.77 25.65
C ASN A 289 6.38 3.91 26.76
N ALA A 290 7.12 2.96 27.33
CA ALA A 290 6.63 2.09 28.41
C ALA A 290 6.71 2.79 29.78
N ALA A 291 6.07 2.24 30.81
CA ALA A 291 6.18 2.79 32.17
C ALA A 291 7.59 2.60 32.75
N GLU A 292 8.03 3.48 33.65
CA GLU A 292 9.24 3.22 34.45
C GLU A 292 9.12 1.87 35.17
N GLY A 293 10.19 1.09 35.20
CA GLY A 293 10.15 -0.27 35.73
C GLY A 293 9.87 -1.35 34.67
N SER A 294 9.45 -0.96 33.46
CA SER A 294 9.23 -1.90 32.36
C SER A 294 10.54 -2.51 31.88
N PHE A 295 10.51 -3.79 31.54
CA PHE A 295 11.67 -4.54 31.08
C PHE A 295 11.33 -5.52 29.97
N LEU A 296 12.36 -5.94 29.24
CA LEU A 296 12.31 -7.05 28.31
C LEU A 296 13.63 -7.82 28.30
N VAL A 297 13.58 -9.07 27.85
CA VAL A 297 14.75 -9.93 27.65
C VAL A 297 14.92 -10.19 26.16
N ARG A 298 16.12 -9.94 25.66
CA ARG A 298 16.52 -10.20 24.27
C ARG A 298 17.73 -11.12 24.21
N VAL A 299 17.91 -11.82 23.10
CA VAL A 299 19.13 -12.59 22.84
C VAL A 299 20.30 -11.62 22.64
N SER A 300 21.44 -11.89 23.28
CA SER A 300 22.62 -11.02 23.18
C SER A 300 23.42 -11.32 21.93
N ASP A 301 23.87 -10.27 21.25
CA ASP A 301 24.81 -10.30 20.12
C ASP A 301 26.27 -10.40 20.58
N ARG A 302 26.56 -10.13 21.86
CA ARG A 302 27.93 -10.00 22.40
C ARG A 302 28.40 -11.20 23.23
N ILE A 303 27.47 -12.02 23.70
CA ILE A 303 27.73 -13.19 24.54
C ILE A 303 26.79 -14.33 24.15
N TRP A 304 27.17 -15.57 24.45
CA TRP A 304 26.25 -16.70 24.37
C TRP A 304 25.26 -16.62 25.53
N GLY A 305 24.20 -15.86 25.31
CA GLY A 305 23.31 -15.48 26.39
C GLY A 305 22.28 -14.44 25.99
N TYR A 306 21.76 -13.77 27.01
CA TYR A 306 20.65 -12.83 26.89
C TYR A 306 21.05 -11.47 27.46
N THR A 307 20.25 -10.46 27.16
CA THR A 307 20.36 -9.13 27.75
C THR A 307 18.99 -8.74 28.29
N LEU A 308 18.91 -8.46 29.58
CA LEU A 308 17.76 -7.82 30.21
C LEU A 308 17.88 -6.30 29.97
N SER A 309 16.95 -5.72 29.24
CA SER A 309 16.87 -4.28 29.02
C SER A 309 15.73 -3.72 29.86
N TYR A 310 16.03 -2.70 30.68
CA TYR A 310 15.14 -2.17 31.71
C TYR A 310 15.06 -0.65 31.62
N ARG A 311 13.86 -0.09 31.75
CA ARG A 311 13.60 1.35 31.73
C ARG A 311 13.69 1.95 33.13
N THR A 312 14.57 2.93 33.28
CA THR A 312 14.74 3.77 34.49
C THR A 312 14.18 5.18 34.25
N ALA A 313 13.97 5.96 35.31
CA ALA A 313 13.63 7.39 35.22
C ALA A 313 14.54 8.21 34.29
N SER A 314 15.84 7.88 34.23
CA SER A 314 16.85 8.66 33.51
C SER A 314 17.31 8.03 32.18
N GLY A 315 16.70 6.93 31.72
CA GLY A 315 17.12 6.21 30.51
C GLY A 315 16.96 4.69 30.62
N PHE A 316 17.93 3.94 30.07
CA PHE A 316 17.87 2.47 30.00
C PHE A 316 19.09 1.81 30.63
N LYS A 317 18.86 0.69 31.34
CA LYS A 317 19.91 -0.19 31.88
C LYS A 317 19.87 -1.53 31.18
N HIS A 318 21.04 -2.09 30.89
CA HIS A 318 21.17 -3.40 30.24
C HIS A 318 22.03 -4.32 31.09
N PHE A 319 21.49 -5.48 31.44
CA PHE A 319 22.18 -6.51 32.22
C PHE A 319 22.39 -7.74 31.36
N LEU A 320 23.64 -8.18 31.26
CA LEU A 320 24.01 -9.37 30.50
C LEU A 320 23.72 -10.63 31.31
N ILE A 321 23.10 -11.61 30.69
CA ILE A 321 22.79 -12.93 31.27
C ILE A 321 23.62 -13.96 30.50
N ASP A 322 24.55 -14.62 31.18
CA ASP A 322 25.35 -15.70 30.61
C ASP A 322 24.53 -16.99 30.54
N ALA A 323 24.51 -17.62 29.36
CA ALA A 323 23.90 -18.93 29.10
C ALA A 323 24.88 -19.89 28.40
N SER A 324 26.19 -19.60 28.46
CA SER A 324 27.26 -20.44 27.91
C SER A 324 27.43 -21.79 28.62
N ARG A 325 26.73 -21.99 29.73
CA ARG A 325 26.77 -23.18 30.59
C ARG A 325 25.34 -23.69 30.80
N ASP A 326 25.19 -24.79 31.53
CA ASP A 326 23.89 -25.37 31.86
C ASP A 326 23.09 -24.58 32.93
N TYR A 327 23.40 -23.29 33.12
CA TYR A 327 22.70 -22.41 34.04
C TYR A 327 22.67 -20.98 33.48
N TYR A 328 21.71 -20.20 33.96
CA TYR A 328 21.54 -18.79 33.65
C TYR A 328 21.98 -17.94 34.84
N SER A 329 22.79 -16.91 34.61
CA SER A 329 23.23 -15.98 35.66
C SER A 329 23.55 -14.60 35.10
N PHE A 330 23.37 -13.54 35.89
CA PHE A 330 23.81 -12.21 35.51
C PHE A 330 25.34 -12.10 35.51
N LEU A 331 25.88 -11.45 34.48
CA LEU A 331 27.32 -11.26 34.34
C LEU A 331 27.78 -10.11 35.25
N GLY A 332 28.53 -10.45 36.31
CA GLY A 332 29.31 -9.51 37.11
C GLY A 332 28.69 -9.03 38.43
N VAL A 333 27.36 -8.98 38.56
CA VAL A 333 26.70 -8.36 39.73
C VAL A 333 26.22 -9.40 40.76
N ASP A 334 25.63 -10.52 40.33
CA ASP A 334 25.12 -11.57 41.20
C ASP A 334 25.53 -12.97 40.72
N GLN A 335 26.05 -13.81 41.61
CA GLN A 335 26.46 -15.20 41.30
C GLN A 335 25.31 -16.21 41.39
N ASN A 336 24.06 -15.73 41.49
CA ASN A 336 22.90 -16.60 41.59
C ASN A 336 22.67 -17.31 40.25
N ARG A 337 22.76 -18.64 40.29
CA ARG A 337 22.61 -19.52 39.13
C ARG A 337 21.20 -20.09 39.13
N HIS A 338 20.54 -19.97 38.00
CA HIS A 338 19.19 -20.47 37.80
C HIS A 338 19.19 -21.58 36.75
N ALA A 339 18.36 -22.60 36.93
CA ALA A 339 18.25 -23.72 36.00
C ALA A 339 17.56 -23.31 34.69
N THR A 340 16.59 -22.40 34.76
CA THR A 340 15.87 -21.87 33.60
C THR A 340 15.94 -20.35 33.54
N LEU A 341 15.80 -19.79 32.34
CA LEU A 341 15.72 -18.34 32.14
C LEU A 341 14.49 -17.74 32.84
N ALA A 342 13.37 -18.48 32.86
CA ALA A 342 12.17 -18.06 33.56
C ALA A 342 12.40 -17.95 35.08
N ASP A 343 13.10 -18.92 35.68
CA ASP A 343 13.43 -18.88 37.12
C ASP A 343 14.31 -17.68 37.48
N LEU A 344 15.26 -17.32 36.60
CA LEU A 344 16.10 -16.13 36.79
C LEU A 344 15.26 -14.86 36.81
N ILE A 345 14.35 -14.72 35.84
CA ILE A 345 13.51 -13.54 35.74
C ILE A 345 12.52 -13.48 36.90
N ASP A 346 11.86 -14.58 37.24
CA ASP A 346 10.89 -14.62 38.33
C ASP A 346 11.52 -14.41 39.71
N PHE A 347 12.79 -14.79 39.90
CA PHE A 347 13.53 -14.47 41.12
C PHE A 347 13.79 -12.97 41.29
N HIS A 348 14.05 -12.25 40.19
CA HIS A 348 14.35 -10.82 40.20
C HIS A 348 13.13 -9.92 39.99
N LYS A 349 11.98 -10.51 39.64
CA LYS A 349 10.68 -9.84 39.79
C LYS A 349 10.43 -9.69 41.29
N VAL A 350 10.59 -8.47 41.80
CA VAL A 350 10.11 -8.14 43.15
C VAL A 350 8.62 -8.48 43.17
N LYS A 351 8.22 -9.42 44.04
CA LYS A 351 6.82 -9.57 44.39
C LYS A 351 6.48 -8.33 45.21
N ASP A 352 5.79 -7.39 44.60
CA ASP A 352 5.08 -6.36 45.36
C ASP A 352 4.07 -7.11 46.23
N TYR A 353 4.44 -7.35 47.49
CA TYR A 353 3.48 -7.67 48.54
C TYR A 353 2.71 -6.38 48.75
N TYR A 354 1.55 -6.28 48.10
CA TYR A 354 0.52 -5.30 48.45
C TYR A 354 0.07 -5.48 49.90
#